data_AF-A0A1S3M4H9-F1
#
_entry.id   AF-A0A1S3M4H9-F1
#
_cell.length_a   1.000
_cell.length_b   1.000
_cell.length_c   1.000
_cell.angle_alpha   90.00
_cell.angle_beta   90.00
_cell.angle_gamma   90.00
#
_symmetry.space_group_name_H-M   'P 1'
#
loop_
_entity.id
_entity.type
_entity.pdbx_description
1 polymer ?
#
loop_
_entity_poly.entity_id
_entity_poly.type
_entity_poly.pdbx_seq_one_letter_code
_entity_poly.pdbx_strand_id
1 'polypeptide(L)'
;MTDPVDSDHLRNAISSQGATIGRHKELLRGLMEGFQTLCAITPVSREPRLPSPECFDGESGTCRVFLAQYLLIIELQPSSFPVDCSKIAYLITLMSGRALAWATAVWEQQSAVCSSLEEFVAEIKKVH
;
A
#
# COMPACT_ATOMS: atom_id res chain seq x y z
N MET A 1 18.01 -21.96 57.33
CA MET A 1 18.12 -20.60 57.87
C MET A 1 18.27 -19.69 56.66
N THR A 2 17.14 -19.27 56.07
CA THR A 2 17.11 -18.43 54.86
C THR A 2 17.44 -17.00 55.26
N ASP A 3 18.43 -16.42 54.59
CA ASP A 3 19.01 -15.13 54.95
C ASP A 3 18.01 -13.99 54.68
N PRO A 4 17.59 -13.19 55.68
CA PRO A 4 16.55 -12.17 55.53
C PRO A 4 16.88 -11.09 54.49
N VAL A 5 18.17 -10.83 54.25
CA VAL A 5 18.66 -9.83 53.28
C VAL A 5 18.34 -10.22 51.82
N ASP A 6 18.30 -11.51 51.51
CA ASP A 6 18.00 -12.02 50.17
C ASP A 6 16.50 -11.88 49.81
N SER A 7 15.64 -12.06 50.82
CA SER A 7 14.18 -11.91 50.69
C SER A 7 13.76 -10.46 50.40
N ASP A 8 14.39 -9.50 51.09
CA ASP A 8 14.12 -8.08 50.88
C ASP A 8 14.63 -7.59 49.53
N HIS A 9 15.79 -8.09 49.08
CA HIS A 9 16.31 -7.78 47.75
C HIS A 9 15.40 -8.32 46.64
N LEU A 10 14.92 -9.57 46.74
CA LEU A 10 13.98 -10.16 45.80
C LEU A 10 12.66 -9.39 45.75
N ARG A 11 12.12 -9.02 46.93
CA ARG A 11 10.88 -8.23 47.05
C ARG A 11 11.02 -6.86 46.38
N ASN A 12 12.15 -6.19 46.56
CA ASN A 12 12.45 -4.91 45.95
C ASN A 12 12.59 -5.03 44.42
N ALA A 13 13.27 -6.08 43.94
CA ALA A 13 13.41 -6.36 42.52
C ALA A 13 12.06 -6.61 41.83
N ILE A 14 11.19 -7.43 42.44
CA ILE A 14 9.83 -7.70 41.92
C ILE A 14 8.99 -6.42 41.89
N SER A 15 9.06 -5.61 42.94
CA SER A 15 8.33 -4.33 43.02
C SER A 15 8.79 -3.35 41.95
N SER A 16 10.11 -3.24 41.74
CA SER A 16 10.72 -2.40 40.69
C SER A 16 10.33 -2.87 39.28
N GLN A 17 10.32 -4.19 39.04
CA GLN A 17 9.89 -4.76 37.77
C GLN A 17 8.40 -4.53 37.52
N GLY A 18 7.55 -4.69 38.55
CA GLY A 18 6.12 -4.39 38.49
C GLY A 18 5.85 -2.92 38.12
N ALA A 19 6.58 -1.99 38.72
CA ALA A 19 6.50 -0.56 38.38
C ALA A 19 6.91 -0.28 36.93
N THR A 20 7.93 -0.98 36.42
CA THR A 20 8.38 -0.84 35.02
C THR A 20 7.36 -1.38 34.03
N ILE A 21 6.70 -2.50 34.36
CA ILE A 21 5.59 -3.06 33.56
C ILE A 21 4.38 -2.11 33.56
N GLY A 22 4.06 -1.50 34.71
CA GLY A 22 3.01 -0.50 34.82
C GLY A 22 3.25 0.69 33.90
N ARG A 23 4.49 1.23 33.89
CA ARG A 23 4.88 2.32 32.99
C ARG A 23 4.75 1.97 31.51
N HIS A 24 5.14 0.76 31.10
CA HIS A 24 4.98 0.34 29.70
C HIS A 24 3.51 0.24 29.28
N LYS A 25 2.63 -0.28 30.15
CA LYS A 25 1.19 -0.35 29.88
C LYS A 25 0.60 1.05 29.70
N GLU A 26 1.04 2.01 30.51
CA GLU A 26 0.59 3.39 30.40
C GLU A 26 1.04 4.04 29.09
N LEU A 27 2.30 3.84 28.71
CA LEU A 27 2.85 4.36 27.44
C LEU A 27 2.13 3.76 26.23
N LEU A 28 1.87 2.45 26.23
CA LEU A 28 1.13 1.79 25.14
C LEU A 28 -0.31 2.29 25.06
N ARG A 29 -0.97 2.50 26.20
CA ARG A 29 -2.32 3.08 26.25
C ARG A 29 -2.33 4.49 25.68
N GLY A 30 -1.42 5.36 26.12
CA GLY A 30 -1.31 6.73 25.60
C GLY A 30 -1.02 6.76 24.09
N LEU A 31 -0.20 5.83 23.59
CA LEU A 31 0.06 5.69 22.16
C LEU A 31 -1.21 5.28 21.38
N MET A 32 -1.97 4.30 21.89
CA MET A 32 -3.23 3.88 21.28
C MET A 32 -4.29 5.00 21.27
N GLU A 33 -4.43 5.73 22.38
CA GLU A 33 -5.33 6.89 22.49
C GLU A 33 -4.93 8.01 21.52
N GLY A 34 -3.62 8.25 21.37
CA GLY A 34 -3.06 9.15 20.37
C GLY A 34 -3.43 8.75 18.94
N PHE A 35 -3.24 7.47 18.58
CA PHE A 35 -3.63 6.96 17.26
C PHE A 35 -5.13 7.07 17.01
N GLN A 36 -5.97 6.76 18.00
CA GLN A 36 -7.42 6.85 17.87
C GLN A 36 -7.88 8.30 17.68
N THR A 37 -7.23 9.24 18.38
CA THR A 37 -7.45 10.67 18.20
C THR A 37 -7.04 11.14 16.81
N LEU A 38 -5.87 10.71 16.31
CA LEU A 38 -5.40 11.01 14.96
C LEU A 38 -6.37 10.49 13.88
N CYS A 39 -6.84 9.24 14.00
CA CYS A 39 -7.83 8.65 13.10
C CYS A 39 -9.19 9.38 13.11
N ALA A 40 -9.60 9.95 14.26
CA ALA A 40 -10.86 10.68 14.38
C ALA A 40 -10.80 12.10 13.79
N ILE A 41 -9.62 12.71 13.73
CA ILE A 41 -9.43 14.07 13.22
C ILE A 41 -9.21 14.06 11.70
N THR A 42 -8.66 12.99 11.13
CA THR A 42 -8.60 12.83 9.68
C THR A 42 -9.95 12.34 9.16
N PRO A 43 -10.75 13.15 8.44
CA PRO A 43 -11.83 12.57 7.68
C PRO A 43 -11.20 11.55 6.73
N VAL A 44 -11.61 10.28 6.83
CA VAL A 44 -11.29 9.29 5.79
C VAL A 44 -12.04 9.75 4.55
N SER A 45 -11.40 10.63 3.78
CA SER A 45 -11.92 11.07 2.49
C SER A 45 -11.97 9.83 1.63
N ARG A 46 -13.16 9.26 1.51
CA ARG A 46 -13.38 8.07 0.69
C ARG A 46 -13.06 8.44 -0.74
N GLU A 47 -12.27 7.60 -1.39
CA GLU A 47 -11.99 7.77 -2.81
C GLU A 47 -13.30 7.82 -3.62
N PRO A 48 -13.35 8.64 -4.68
CA PRO A 48 -14.50 8.70 -5.57
C PRO A 48 -14.75 7.32 -6.20
N ARG A 49 -16.02 6.97 -6.35
CA ARG A 49 -16.42 5.80 -7.14
C ARG A 49 -16.41 6.19 -8.60
N LEU A 50 -15.46 5.64 -9.36
CA LEU A 50 -15.34 5.89 -10.78
C LEU A 50 -16.16 4.86 -11.59
N PRO A 51 -16.65 5.23 -12.78
CA PRO A 51 -17.25 4.26 -13.70
C PRO A 51 -16.21 3.23 -14.15
N SER A 52 -16.68 2.09 -14.67
CA SER A 52 -15.77 1.12 -15.30
C SER A 52 -15.08 1.78 -16.49
N PRO A 53 -13.74 1.75 -16.57
CA PRO A 53 -13.01 2.24 -17.73
C PRO A 53 -13.22 1.34 -18.95
N GLU A 54 -12.91 1.89 -20.12
CA GLU A 54 -12.93 1.20 -21.39
C GLU A 54 -11.68 0.32 -21.57
N CYS A 55 -11.86 -0.85 -22.19
CA CYS A 55 -10.74 -1.75 -22.48
C CYS A 55 -9.94 -1.27 -23.69
N PHE A 56 -8.61 -1.41 -23.63
CA PHE A 56 -7.69 -1.09 -24.72
C PHE A 56 -7.23 -2.33 -25.46
N ASP A 57 -7.48 -2.42 -26.76
CA ASP A 57 -7.14 -3.59 -27.59
C ASP A 57 -5.75 -3.53 -28.25
N GLY A 58 -5.09 -2.37 -28.18
CA GLY A 58 -3.80 -2.09 -28.80
C GLY A 58 -3.84 -1.16 -30.01
N GLU A 59 -4.96 -0.47 -30.26
CA GLU A 59 -5.05 0.50 -31.35
C GLU A 59 -4.22 1.79 -31.08
N SER A 60 -3.24 2.07 -31.95
CA SER A 60 -2.35 3.24 -31.82
C SER A 60 -3.09 4.58 -31.72
N GLY A 61 -4.24 4.71 -32.39
CA GLY A 61 -5.04 5.95 -32.39
C GLY A 61 -5.66 6.29 -31.02
N THR A 62 -5.92 5.28 -30.19
CA THR A 62 -6.60 5.42 -28.89
C THR A 62 -5.65 5.32 -27.70
N CYS A 63 -4.44 4.77 -27.89
CA CYS A 63 -3.41 4.58 -26.86
C CYS A 63 -3.21 5.82 -25.96
N ARG A 64 -3.07 7.00 -26.56
CA ARG A 64 -2.81 8.24 -25.82
C ARG A 64 -4.00 8.67 -24.94
N VAL A 65 -5.23 8.45 -25.41
CA VAL A 65 -6.46 8.79 -24.68
C VAL A 65 -6.68 7.80 -23.56
N PHE A 66 -6.52 6.50 -23.83
CA PHE A 66 -6.60 5.43 -22.84
C PHE A 66 -5.64 5.66 -21.66
N LEU A 67 -4.35 5.90 -21.94
CA LEU A 67 -3.36 6.14 -20.89
C LEU A 67 -3.66 7.41 -20.07
N ALA A 68 -4.19 8.46 -20.70
CA ALA A 68 -4.59 9.67 -19.98
C ALA A 68 -5.75 9.39 -19.01
N GLN A 69 -6.77 8.65 -19.45
CA GLN A 69 -7.90 8.25 -18.60
C GLN A 69 -7.43 7.35 -17.44
N TYR A 70 -6.58 6.38 -17.72
CA TYR A 70 -6.02 5.49 -16.71
C TYR A 70 -5.23 6.25 -15.64
N LEU A 71 -4.35 7.18 -16.03
CA LEU A 71 -3.56 7.96 -15.06
C LEU A 71 -4.44 8.83 -14.16
N LEU A 72 -5.57 9.35 -14.67
CA LEU A 72 -6.54 10.06 -13.84
C LEU A 72 -7.22 9.14 -12.81
N ILE A 73 -7.51 7.88 -13.16
CA ILE A 73 -8.06 6.91 -12.20
C ILE A 73 -7.08 6.67 -11.05
N ILE A 74 -5.80 6.47 -11.36
CA ILE A 74 -4.76 6.26 -10.35
C ILE A 74 -4.62 7.48 -9.43
N GLU A 75 -4.64 8.69 -9.99
CA GLU A 75 -4.56 9.94 -9.23
C GLU A 75 -5.76 10.13 -8.30
N LEU A 76 -6.95 9.73 -8.75
CA LEU A 76 -8.18 9.82 -7.98
C LEU A 76 -8.32 8.70 -6.92
N GLN A 77 -7.59 7.60 -7.06
CA GLN A 77 -7.69 6.42 -6.20
C GLN A 77 -6.33 5.92 -5.65
N PRO A 78 -5.52 6.78 -5.00
CA PRO A 78 -4.15 6.46 -4.60
C PRO A 78 -4.03 5.37 -3.52
N SER A 79 -5.02 5.25 -2.63
CA SER A 79 -5.08 4.21 -1.60
C SER A 79 -5.53 2.85 -2.14
N SER A 80 -6.30 2.82 -3.24
CA SER A 80 -6.64 1.58 -3.94
C SER A 80 -5.43 0.96 -4.66
N PHE A 81 -4.50 1.80 -5.13
CA PHE A 81 -3.31 1.37 -5.87
C PHE A 81 -2.00 1.96 -5.28
N PRO A 82 -1.61 1.54 -4.06
CA PRO A 82 -0.55 2.20 -3.30
C PRO A 82 0.87 1.95 -3.83
N VAL A 83 1.06 0.95 -4.71
CA VAL A 83 2.36 0.53 -5.22
C VAL A 83 2.31 0.32 -6.72
N ASP A 84 3.42 0.51 -7.41
CA ASP A 84 3.45 0.44 -8.88
C ASP A 84 3.04 -0.93 -9.42
N CYS A 85 3.37 -2.02 -8.72
CA CYS A 85 2.92 -3.36 -9.07
C CYS A 85 1.38 -3.47 -9.13
N SER A 86 0.65 -2.85 -8.18
CA SER A 86 -0.82 -2.91 -8.20
C SER A 86 -1.41 -1.98 -9.27
N LYS A 87 -0.78 -0.84 -9.54
CA LYS A 87 -1.16 0.04 -10.66
C LYS A 87 -1.01 -0.68 -11.99
N ILE A 88 0.15 -1.31 -12.23
CA ILE A 88 0.44 -2.04 -13.48
C ILE A 88 -0.52 -3.23 -13.62
N ALA A 89 -0.73 -4.02 -12.57
CA ALA A 89 -1.68 -5.13 -12.61
C ALA A 89 -3.09 -4.65 -13.03
N TYR A 90 -3.55 -3.53 -12.45
CA TYR A 90 -4.82 -2.93 -12.85
C TYR A 90 -4.82 -2.49 -14.32
N LEU A 91 -3.76 -1.83 -14.79
CA LEU A 91 -3.62 -1.45 -16.20
C LEU A 91 -3.77 -2.65 -17.14
N ILE A 92 -3.14 -3.78 -16.82
CA ILE A 92 -3.23 -5.03 -17.59
C ILE A 92 -4.67 -5.54 -17.65
N THR A 93 -5.43 -5.45 -16.55
CA THR A 93 -6.85 -5.88 -16.54
C THR A 93 -7.74 -5.05 -17.45
N LEU A 94 -7.30 -3.84 -17.84
CA LEU A 94 -7.99 -2.96 -18.77
C LEU A 94 -7.55 -3.18 -20.23
N MET A 95 -6.71 -4.18 -20.50
CA MET A 95 -6.24 -4.48 -21.85
C MET A 95 -7.03 -5.66 -22.42
N SER A 96 -7.13 -5.72 -23.74
CA SER A 96 -7.76 -6.81 -24.47
C SER A 96 -6.97 -7.15 -25.74
N GLY A 97 -7.35 -8.24 -26.42
CA GLY A 97 -6.76 -8.61 -27.70
C GLY A 97 -5.23 -8.70 -27.68
N ARG A 98 -4.58 -8.00 -28.61
CA ARG A 98 -3.12 -8.04 -28.79
C ARG A 98 -2.38 -7.29 -27.68
N ALA A 99 -2.96 -6.20 -27.17
CA ALA A 99 -2.40 -5.45 -26.07
C ALA A 99 -2.31 -6.31 -24.81
N LEU A 100 -3.37 -7.06 -24.48
CA LEU A 100 -3.36 -7.97 -23.34
C LEU A 100 -2.32 -9.07 -23.52
N ALA A 101 -2.25 -9.70 -24.71
CA ALA A 101 -1.28 -10.75 -24.99
C ALA A 101 0.18 -10.28 -24.82
N TRP A 102 0.49 -9.06 -25.27
CA TRP A 102 1.79 -8.45 -25.03
C TRP A 102 2.02 -8.19 -23.54
N ALA A 103 1.06 -7.58 -22.85
CA ALA A 103 1.18 -7.20 -21.45
C ALA A 103 1.37 -8.41 -20.53
N THR A 104 0.64 -9.50 -20.75
CA THR A 104 0.81 -10.75 -19.99
C THR A 104 2.18 -11.37 -20.22
N ALA A 105 2.69 -11.36 -21.46
CA ALA A 105 4.03 -11.88 -21.74
C ALA A 105 5.13 -11.05 -21.03
N VAL A 106 5.02 -9.73 -21.04
CA VAL A 106 5.96 -8.84 -20.33
C VAL A 106 5.89 -9.07 -18.81
N TRP A 107 4.68 -9.24 -18.28
CA TRP A 107 4.44 -9.50 -16.85
C TRP A 107 4.99 -10.85 -16.39
N GLU A 108 4.74 -11.92 -17.15
CA GLU A 108 5.21 -13.28 -16.86
C GLU A 108 6.74 -13.38 -16.89
N GLN A 109 7.38 -12.63 -17.77
CA GLN A 109 8.84 -12.55 -17.85
C GLN A 109 9.45 -11.78 -16.67
N GLN A 110 8.64 -11.18 -15.80
CA GLN A 110 9.07 -10.28 -14.73
C GLN A 110 10.07 -9.23 -15.23
N SER A 111 9.77 -8.69 -16.42
CA SER A 111 10.66 -7.73 -17.08
C SER A 111 10.91 -6.51 -16.18
N ALA A 112 12.08 -5.89 -16.29
CA ALA A 112 12.45 -4.72 -15.50
C ALA A 112 11.41 -3.58 -15.63
N VAL A 113 10.76 -3.47 -16.78
CA VAL A 113 9.70 -2.47 -17.04
C VAL A 113 8.46 -2.63 -16.15
N CYS A 114 8.26 -3.78 -15.49
CA CYS A 114 7.18 -4.01 -14.55
C CYS A 114 7.47 -3.46 -13.14
N SER A 115 8.66 -2.89 -12.91
CA SER A 115 9.06 -2.33 -11.60
C SER A 115 8.59 -0.89 -11.37
N SER A 116 8.30 -0.16 -12.45
CA SER A 116 7.87 1.23 -12.42
C SER A 116 6.67 1.43 -13.36
N LEU A 117 5.63 2.09 -12.87
CA LEU A 117 4.48 2.42 -13.71
C LEU A 117 4.91 3.31 -14.90
N GLU A 118 5.84 4.24 -14.67
CA GLU A 118 6.31 5.16 -15.70
C GLU A 118 7.00 4.42 -16.85
N GLU A 119 7.85 3.44 -16.53
CA GLU A 119 8.54 2.62 -17.52
C GLU A 119 7.56 1.75 -18.31
N PHE A 120 6.59 1.14 -17.63
CA PHE A 120 5.58 0.33 -18.28
C PHE A 120 4.72 1.16 -19.26
N VAL A 121 4.30 2.36 -18.83
CA VAL A 121 3.55 3.30 -19.68
C VAL A 121 4.38 3.77 -20.87
N ALA A 122 5.67 4.04 -20.67
CA ALA A 122 6.58 4.39 -21.75
C ALA A 122 6.71 3.25 -22.76
N GLU A 123 6.75 2.00 -22.30
CA GLU A 123 6.84 0.83 -23.16
C GLU A 123 5.56 0.62 -23.97
N ILE A 124 4.37 0.79 -23.37
CA ILE A 124 3.09 0.74 -24.11
C ILE A 124 3.10 1.72 -25.28
N LYS A 125 3.54 2.97 -25.05
CA LYS A 125 3.61 4.01 -26.08
C LYS A 125 4.61 3.71 -27.21
N LYS A 126 5.58 2.82 -26.99
CA LYS A 126 6.52 2.39 -28.03
C LYS A 126 5.93 1.27 -28.89
N VAL A 127 5.19 0.36 -28.25
CA VAL A 127 4.61 -0.83 -28.89
C VAL A 127 3.33 -0.49 -29.67
N HIS A 128 2.57 0.52 -29.22
CA HIS A 128 1.29 0.94 -29.76
C HIS A 128 1.28 2.43 -30.09
#